data_AF-A0ABD1R082-F1
#
_entry.id   AF-A0ABD1R082-F1
#
_cell.length_a   1.000
_cell.length_b   1.000
_cell.length_c   1.000
_cell.angle_alpha   90.00
_cell.angle_beta   90.00
_cell.angle_gamma   90.00
#
_symmetry.space_group_name_H-M   'P 1'
#
loop_
_entity.id
_entity.type
_entity.pdbx_description
1 polymer ?
#
loop_
_entity_poly.entity_id
_entity_poly.type
_entity_poly.pdbx_seq_one_letter_code
_entity_poly.pdbx_strand_id
1 'polypeptide(L)'
;MKTIVENYSACLLGKILNCYYHKRHNYLEIDIDIGSSAIATLILRLALGCVMAVTVDMGFLVEAQLDEDLLRRNYGAVRICQMDVDSATIVNNAMPSRKFLPCEYESENEDE
;
A
#
# COMPACT_ATOMS: atom_id res chain seq x y z
N MET A 1 -13.80 -17.46 -31.18
CA MET A 1 -12.51 -16.92 -30.68
C MET A 1 -12.77 -16.45 -29.27
N LYS A 2 -12.24 -17.16 -28.26
CA LYS A 2 -12.49 -16.87 -26.84
C LYS A 2 -11.59 -15.69 -26.48
N THR A 3 -12.16 -14.49 -26.36
CA THR A 3 -11.41 -13.31 -25.94
C THR A 3 -10.91 -13.58 -24.52
N ILE A 4 -9.59 -13.65 -24.36
CA ILE A 4 -8.97 -13.61 -23.04
C ILE A 4 -9.18 -12.18 -22.56
N VAL A 5 -10.18 -11.98 -21.71
CA VAL A 5 -10.19 -10.80 -20.87
C VAL A 5 -9.01 -11.00 -19.94
N GLU A 6 -7.96 -10.22 -20.15
CA GLU A 6 -6.87 -10.10 -19.20
C GLU A 6 -7.50 -9.58 -17.90
N ASN A 7 -7.74 -10.48 -16.96
CA ASN A 7 -8.25 -10.11 -15.64
C ASN A 7 -7.11 -9.39 -14.92
N TYR A 8 -7.10 -8.06 -14.98
CA TYR A 8 -6.24 -7.27 -14.11
C TYR A 8 -6.69 -7.52 -12.66
N SER A 9 -5.97 -8.38 -11.97
CA SER A 9 -6.21 -8.64 -10.55
C SER A 9 -5.70 -7.44 -9.75
N ALA A 10 -6.61 -6.63 -9.22
CA ALA A 10 -6.29 -5.63 -8.20
C ALA A 10 -6.21 -6.31 -6.82
N CYS A 11 -5.29 -5.87 -5.97
CA CYS A 11 -5.14 -6.41 -4.63
C CYS A 11 -5.08 -5.29 -3.58
N LEU A 12 -5.75 -5.49 -2.44
CA LEU A 12 -5.65 -4.56 -1.31
C LEU A 12 -4.38 -4.91 -0.52
N LEU A 13 -3.25 -4.30 -0.92
CA LEU A 13 -1.93 -4.57 -0.34
C LEU A 13 -1.93 -4.48 1.19
N GLY A 14 -2.57 -3.44 1.76
CA GLY A 14 -2.66 -3.25 3.21
C GLY A 14 -3.39 -4.36 3.99
N LYS A 15 -4.10 -5.26 3.31
CA LYS A 15 -4.75 -6.43 3.91
C LYS A 15 -3.98 -7.73 3.67
N ILE A 16 -3.26 -7.82 2.55
CA ILE A 16 -2.62 -9.05 2.09
C ILE A 16 -1.15 -9.10 2.51
N LEU A 17 -0.53 -7.94 2.71
CA LEU A 17 0.87 -7.78 3.07
C LEU A 17 1.01 -6.96 4.35
N ASN A 18 2.10 -7.20 5.06
CA ASN A 18 2.55 -6.27 6.09
C ASN A 18 2.91 -4.94 5.42
N CYS A 19 2.21 -3.89 5.85
CA CYS A 19 2.50 -2.52 5.44
C CYS A 19 2.83 -1.71 6.70
N TYR A 20 3.91 -0.93 6.64
CA TYR A 20 4.34 -0.05 7.70
C TYR A 20 4.18 1.39 7.26
N TYR A 21 3.59 2.22 8.12
CA TYR A 21 3.22 3.58 7.77
C TYR A 21 4.03 4.57 8.59
N HIS A 22 4.66 5.53 7.92
CA HIS A 22 5.49 6.55 8.53
C HIS A 22 4.92 7.93 8.17
N LYS A 23 4.23 8.56 9.11
CA LYS A 23 3.70 9.92 8.95
C LYS A 23 4.79 10.96 9.25
N ARG A 24 5.07 11.85 8.29
CA ARG A 24 5.93 13.02 8.45
C ARG A 24 5.10 14.30 8.28
N HIS A 25 5.75 15.45 8.45
CA HIS A 25 5.06 16.75 8.40
C HIS A 25 4.41 17.02 7.04
N ASN A 26 5.05 16.57 5.94
CA ASN A 26 4.63 16.89 4.58
C ASN A 26 4.43 15.65 3.68
N TYR A 27 4.62 14.44 4.19
CA TYR A 27 4.42 13.22 3.41
C TYR A 27 4.06 12.03 4.30
N LEU A 28 3.40 11.05 3.68
CA LEU A 28 3.16 9.72 4.23
C LEU A 28 4.03 8.74 3.45
N GLU A 29 4.83 7.97 4.17
CA GLU A 29 5.64 6.88 3.63
C GLU A 29 4.97 5.55 3.99
N ILE A 30 4.96 4.64 3.02
CA ILE A 30 4.31 3.32 3.11
C ILE A 30 5.34 2.28 2.70
N ASP A 31 5.88 1.55 3.68
CA ASP A 31 6.80 0.44 3.43
C ASP A 31 5.98 -0.83 3.27
N ILE A 32 6.04 -1.42 2.08
CA ILE A 32 5.29 -2.64 1.73
C ILE A 32 6.26 -3.83 1.75
N ASP A 33 6.10 -4.72 2.72
CA ASP A 33 6.89 -5.95 2.80
C ASP A 33 6.28 -7.05 1.93
N ILE A 34 6.75 -7.18 0.69
CA ILE A 34 6.34 -8.25 -0.24
C ILE A 34 6.66 -9.66 0.30
N GLY A 35 7.72 -9.78 1.10
CA GLY A 35 8.18 -11.03 1.71
C GLY A 35 7.21 -11.60 2.75
N SER A 36 6.31 -10.76 3.27
CA SER A 36 5.30 -11.15 4.26
C SER A 36 4.23 -12.12 3.73
N SER A 37 4.13 -12.33 2.40
CA SER A 37 3.23 -13.29 1.78
C SER A 37 3.96 -14.22 0.82
N ALA A 38 3.77 -15.53 1.02
CA ALA A 38 4.30 -16.55 0.13
C ALA A 38 3.79 -16.39 -1.32
N ILE A 39 2.53 -16.00 -1.48
CA ILE A 39 1.91 -15.77 -2.80
C ILE A 39 2.53 -14.55 -3.47
N ALA A 40 2.67 -13.44 -2.75
CA ALA A 40 3.24 -12.21 -3.32
C ALA A 40 4.73 -12.39 -3.66
N THR A 41 5.48 -13.08 -2.79
CA THR A 41 6.87 -13.45 -3.06
C THR A 41 6.99 -14.32 -4.31
N LEU A 42 6.10 -15.31 -4.47
CA LEU A 42 6.08 -16.16 -5.66
C LEU A 42 5.80 -15.35 -6.92
N ILE A 43 4.77 -14.49 -6.91
CA ILE A 43 4.42 -13.64 -8.05
C ILE A 43 5.58 -12.71 -8.40
N LEU A 44 6.21 -12.07 -7.42
CA LEU A 44 7.37 -11.20 -7.64
C LEU A 44 8.53 -11.98 -8.26
N ARG A 45 8.87 -13.16 -7.74
CA ARG A 45 9.94 -14.00 -8.30
C ARG A 45 9.65 -14.45 -9.73
N LEU A 46 8.40 -14.77 -10.05
CA LEU A 46 7.99 -15.13 -11.41
C LEU A 46 8.10 -13.93 -12.35
N ALA A 47 7.66 -12.75 -11.91
CA ALA A 47 7.81 -11.53 -12.69
C ALA A 47 9.30 -11.25 -12.95
N LEU A 48 10.12 -11.15 -11.92
CA LEU A 48 11.54 -10.82 -12.04
C LEU A 48 12.36 -11.88 -12.77
N GLY A 49 11.97 -13.16 -12.69
CA GLY A 49 12.62 -14.24 -13.45
C GLY A 49 12.33 -14.20 -14.94
N CYS A 50 11.31 -13.46 -15.38
CA CYS A 50 10.82 -13.48 -16.76
C CYS A 50 10.77 -12.10 -17.44
N VAL A 51 10.81 -11.00 -16.69
CA VAL A 51 10.73 -9.64 -17.24
C VAL A 51 11.92 -8.78 -16.79
N MET A 52 12.40 -7.93 -17.70
CA MET A 52 13.47 -6.96 -17.43
C MET A 52 12.95 -5.70 -16.72
N ALA A 53 11.63 -5.48 -16.71
CA ALA A 53 11.04 -4.26 -16.19
C ALA A 53 9.61 -4.54 -15.70
N VAL A 54 9.27 -4.03 -14.51
CA VAL A 54 7.93 -4.14 -13.92
C VAL A 54 7.21 -2.79 -14.01
N THR A 55 5.93 -2.79 -14.38
CA THR A 55 5.05 -1.62 -14.29
C THR A 55 3.96 -1.91 -13.26
N VAL A 56 3.76 -1.00 -12.31
CA VAL A 56 2.78 -1.16 -11.22
C VAL A 56 1.84 0.03 -11.17
N ASP A 57 0.54 -0.25 -11.23
CA ASP A 57 -0.52 0.73 -11.00
C ASP A 57 -1.02 0.62 -9.55
N MET A 58 -0.98 1.72 -8.81
CA MET A 58 -1.43 1.80 -7.44
C MET A 58 -2.46 2.92 -7.27
N GLY A 59 -3.53 2.64 -6.52
CA GLY A 59 -4.53 3.63 -6.11
C GLY A 59 -4.54 3.77 -4.59
N PHE A 60 -4.65 5.00 -4.10
CA PHE A 60 -4.70 5.30 -2.68
C PHE A 60 -6.10 5.75 -2.27
N LEU A 61 -6.73 4.94 -1.43
CA LEU A 61 -8.02 5.24 -0.82
C LEU A 61 -7.81 5.62 0.65
N VAL A 62 -8.35 6.76 1.06
CA VAL A 62 -8.49 7.10 2.48
C VAL A 62 -9.99 7.12 2.77
N GLU A 63 -10.40 6.29 3.72
CA GLU A 63 -11.79 6.20 4.17
C GLU A 63 -11.91 6.94 5.50
N ALA A 64 -12.87 7.87 5.59
CA ALA A 64 -13.25 8.47 6.87
C ALA A 64 -13.92 7.40 7.75
N GLN A 65 -13.55 7.33 9.02
CA GLN A 65 -14.11 6.35 9.96
C GLN A 65 -15.38 6.82 10.68
N LEU A 66 -15.83 8.07 10.50
CA LEU A 66 -17.10 8.56 11.04
C LEU A 66 -18.17 8.69 9.96
N ASP A 67 -19.39 8.30 10.33
CA ASP A 67 -20.57 8.30 9.46
C ASP A 67 -20.96 9.70 8.97
N GLU A 68 -20.64 10.75 9.73
CA GLU A 68 -21.01 12.14 9.39
C GLU A 68 -20.15 12.76 8.26
N ASP A 69 -19.00 12.15 7.90
CA ASP A 69 -18.02 12.71 6.96
C ASP A 69 -17.87 11.89 5.66
N LEU A 70 -18.90 11.13 5.27
CA LEU A 70 -18.80 10.13 4.20
C LEU A 70 -18.71 10.72 2.77
N LEU A 71 -17.64 11.47 2.46
CA LEU A 71 -17.11 11.58 1.11
C LEU A 71 -15.95 10.60 0.96
N ARG A 72 -16.25 9.41 0.43
CA ARG A 72 -15.23 8.47 -0.09
C ARG A 72 -14.50 9.14 -1.26
N ARG A 73 -13.43 9.89 -0.97
CA ARG A 73 -12.55 10.49 -1.98
C ARG A 73 -11.35 9.58 -2.19
N ASN A 74 -11.14 9.15 -3.43
CA ASN A 74 -9.88 8.54 -3.86
C ASN A 74 -8.85 9.68 -3.92
N TYR A 75 -7.77 9.58 -3.14
CA TYR A 75 -6.80 10.66 -3.00
C TYR A 75 -5.76 10.68 -4.13
N GLY A 76 -5.68 9.63 -4.96
CA GLY A 76 -4.84 9.62 -6.15
C GLY A 76 -4.46 8.23 -6.61
N ALA A 77 -3.93 8.17 -7.82
CA ALA A 77 -3.31 6.98 -8.38
C ALA A 77 -1.91 7.30 -8.89
N VAL A 78 -1.02 6.33 -8.82
CA VAL A 78 0.33 6.42 -9.36
C VAL A 78 0.61 5.20 -10.22
N ARG A 79 1.28 5.43 -11.35
CA ARG A 79 1.88 4.39 -12.17
C ARG A 79 3.39 4.47 -11.99
N ILE A 80 3.98 3.38 -11.55
CA ILE A 80 5.43 3.20 -11.56
C ILE A 80 5.77 2.46 -12.86
N CYS A 81 6.53 3.10 -13.74
CA CYS A 81 6.96 2.52 -15.01
C CYS A 81 8.41 2.06 -14.92
N GLN A 82 8.74 0.98 -15.63
CA GLN A 82 10.13 0.53 -15.84
C GLN A 82 10.92 0.41 -14.53
N MET A 83 10.31 -0.19 -13.51
CA MET A 83 11.02 -0.46 -12.26
C MET A 83 12.15 -1.46 -12.53
N ASP A 84 13.39 -1.00 -12.30
CA ASP A 84 14.60 -1.82 -12.31
C ASP A 84 14.89 -2.29 -10.89
N VAL A 85 14.62 -3.57 -10.63
CA VAL A 85 14.81 -4.16 -9.30
C VAL A 85 16.29 -4.41 -8.98
N ASP A 86 17.15 -4.52 -9.99
CA ASP A 86 18.59 -4.70 -9.78
C ASP A 86 19.25 -3.43 -9.22
N SER A 87 18.61 -2.27 -9.41
CA SER A 87 19.03 -0.99 -8.83
C SER A 87 18.69 -0.81 -7.35
N ALA A 88 17.98 -1.77 -6.73
CA ALA A 88 17.48 -1.63 -5.36
C ALA A 88 18.61 -1.52 -4.32
N THR A 89 18.49 -0.55 -3.41
CA THR A 89 19.43 -0.35 -2.31
C THR A 89 18.74 -0.44 -0.96
N ILE A 90 19.43 -0.93 0.07
CA ILE A 90 18.91 -0.95 1.44
C ILE A 90 18.74 0.50 1.92
N VAL A 91 17.50 0.89 2.20
CA VAL A 91 17.19 2.17 2.86
C VAL A 91 17.34 1.95 4.36
N ASN A 92 18.37 2.52 4.96
CA ASN A 92 18.54 2.50 6.42
C ASN A 92 17.49 3.40 7.08
N ASN A 93 16.36 2.84 7.51
CA ASN A 93 15.38 3.56 8.30
C ASN A 93 15.71 3.41 9.80
N ALA A 94 16.29 4.44 10.41
CA ALA A 94 16.73 4.41 11.81
C ALA A 94 15.59 4.50 12.84
N MET A 95 14.31 4.35 12.45
CA MET A 95 13.18 4.66 13.33
C MET A 95 12.16 3.51 13.40
N PRO A 96 11.59 3.24 14.59
CA PRO A 96 10.62 2.16 14.76
C PRO A 96 9.31 2.49 14.03
N SER A 97 8.89 1.60 13.13
CA SER A 97 7.60 1.63 12.46
C SER A 97 6.46 1.47 13.47
N ARG A 98 5.48 2.40 13.47
CA ARG A 98 4.23 2.20 14.21
C ARG A 98 3.22 1.54 13.30
N LYS A 99 2.56 0.50 13.81
CA LYS A 99 1.25 0.12 13.30
C LYS A 99 0.31 1.27 13.68
N PHE A 100 -0.42 1.82 12.72
CA PHE A 100 -1.49 2.75 13.04
C PHE A 100 -2.52 1.97 13.87
N LEU A 101 -2.59 2.28 15.17
CA LEU A 101 -3.71 1.87 15.99
C LEU A 101 -4.91 2.74 15.60
N PRO A 102 -6.15 2.22 15.59
CA PRO A 102 -7.33 3.05 15.50
C PRO A 102 -7.24 4.18 16.54
N CYS A 103 -7.58 5.40 16.15
CA CYS A 103 -7.69 6.50 17.10
C CYS A 103 -8.72 6.10 18.16
N GLU A 104 -8.30 5.94 19.41
CA GLU A 104 -9.22 5.89 20.53
C GLU A 104 -9.85 7.28 20.64
N TYR A 105 -11.16 7.34 20.38
CA TYR A 105 -11.97 8.51 20.68
C TYR A 105 -11.98 8.66 22.21
N GLU A 106 -11.27 9.65 22.74
CA GLU A 106 -11.62 10.18 24.05
C GLU A 106 -12.97 10.87 23.86
N SER A 107 -14.01 10.21 24.34
CA SER A 107 -15.30 10.86 24.61
C SER A 107 -15.03 11.95 25.63
N GLU A 108 -14.93 13.19 25.17
CA GLU A 108 -15.02 14.36 26.04
C GLU A 108 -16.34 14.22 26.82
N ASN A 109 -16.22 14.00 28.13
CA ASN A 109 -17.36 14.10 29.03
C ASN A 109 -17.83 15.55 28.95
N GLU A 110 -18.99 15.78 28.36
CA GLU A 110 -19.75 17.02 28.55
C GLU A 110 -20.23 17.04 30.01
N ASP A 111 -19.36 17.55 30.90
CA ASP A 111 -19.80 18.12 32.17
C ASP A 111 -20.32 19.54 31.88
N GLU A 112 -21.65 19.68 31.66
CA GLU A 112 -22.60 20.53 32.42
C GLU A 112 -23.95 20.69 31.69
#